data_AF-A0A6N7MC87-F1
#
_entry.id   AF-A0A6N7MC87-F1
#
_cell.length_a   1.000
_cell.length_b   1.000
_cell.length_c   1.000
_cell.angle_alpha   90.00
_cell.angle_beta   90.00
_cell.angle_gamma   90.00
#
_symmetry.space_group_name_H-M   'P 1'
#
loop_
_entity.id
_entity.type
_entity.pdbx_description
1 polymer ?
#
loop_
_entity_poly.entity_id
_entity_poly.type
_entity_poly.pdbx_seq_one_letter_code
_entity_poly.pdbx_strand_id
1 'polypeptide(L)'
;MKVDGKKVFWNEYQKDIADDQYFFVRSCVRQNFFPGAEEAFIRILRNDLGKDLYNDPNHTTCTGIGYHVDLVKLETTMTVIARQFALMSEAGYRNFVISCVTSFGLYNEILDIWEKHPEIEEQVRDYLYRSTGREFKIPENLVHASDIIFKFRGQIAAKTQYKLINQYTGKPLQVVEHIGCHYAKMFPEKGIGGAEHPYVLAGLIESLGGEVIDYPERRMCCGFGFRQYIVKASRGYSLSCTYRKMKSMEPYKPDLIVTNCPGCNFFFDRWQYVISETKRETYGEEGNGIPVLTYEEVAALALGYDPWDLGLQMHQVAVEPLLEKMGVDYDPALKYIGFSGKQLSKPQIPDLLKVY
;
A
#
# COMPACT_ATOMS: atom_id res chain seq x y z
N MET A 1 11.21 13.25 27.45
CA MET A 1 11.42 11.99 28.19
C MET A 1 10.11 11.20 28.23
N LYS A 2 9.83 10.41 27.19
CA LYS A 2 8.76 9.39 27.07
C LYS A 2 9.16 8.44 25.93
N VAL A 3 10.20 7.62 26.15
CA VAL A 3 10.73 6.70 25.11
C VAL A 3 10.83 5.25 25.61
N ASP A 4 10.80 5.00 26.92
CA ASP A 4 11.17 3.68 27.46
C ASP A 4 10.08 2.60 27.36
N GLY A 5 8.79 2.95 27.38
CA GLY A 5 7.72 1.93 27.31
C GLY A 5 7.43 1.40 25.90
N LYS A 6 7.63 2.22 24.86
CA LYS A 6 7.34 1.83 23.47
C LYS A 6 8.37 0.84 22.94
N LYS A 7 9.65 1.01 23.24
CA LYS A 7 10.76 0.20 22.68
C LYS A 7 10.66 -1.30 22.99
N VAL A 8 10.04 -1.69 24.11
CA VAL A 8 10.04 -3.08 24.58
C VAL A 8 9.18 -4.00 23.71
N PHE A 9 8.01 -3.54 23.23
CA PHE A 9 7.10 -4.37 22.42
C PHE A 9 7.54 -4.55 20.96
N TRP A 10 8.31 -3.61 20.39
CA TRP A 10 8.75 -3.70 18.98
C TRP A 10 9.79 -4.79 18.73
N ASN A 11 10.58 -5.13 19.75
CA ASN A 11 11.65 -6.11 19.62
C ASN A 11 11.13 -7.55 19.47
N GLU A 12 9.88 -7.82 19.86
CA GLU A 12 9.26 -9.15 19.77
C GLU A 12 8.68 -9.44 18.38
N TYR A 13 8.33 -8.41 17.60
CA TYR A 13 7.74 -8.52 16.27
C TYR A 13 8.68 -8.01 15.18
N GLN A 14 9.88 -8.57 15.17
CA GLN A 14 10.83 -8.40 14.06
C GLN A 14 10.82 -9.66 13.20
N LYS A 15 10.77 -9.45 11.89
CA LYS A 15 10.91 -10.53 10.91
C LYS A 15 12.17 -10.33 10.10
N ASP A 16 12.70 -11.44 9.60
CA ASP A 16 13.77 -11.38 8.63
C ASP A 16 13.25 -10.84 7.29
N ILE A 17 14.02 -9.93 6.70
CA ILE A 17 13.73 -9.30 5.41
C ILE A 17 15.03 -9.42 4.66
N ALA A 18 15.05 -10.14 3.53
CA ALA A 18 16.26 -10.31 2.75
C ALA A 18 16.85 -8.95 2.33
N ASP A 19 18.18 -8.89 2.13
CA ASP A 19 18.88 -7.65 1.74
C ASP A 19 18.79 -7.32 0.25
N ASP A 20 18.55 -8.33 -0.60
CA ASP A 20 18.61 -8.20 -2.05
C ASP A 20 17.92 -9.38 -2.77
N GLN A 21 17.99 -9.41 -4.11
CA GLN A 21 17.51 -10.48 -4.99
C GLN A 21 16.02 -10.80 -4.80
N TYR A 22 15.19 -9.83 -5.16
CA TYR A 22 13.74 -9.88 -4.94
C TYR A 22 12.98 -10.35 -6.18
N PHE A 23 12.11 -11.33 -6.00
CA PHE A 23 11.04 -11.65 -6.94
C PHE A 23 9.77 -10.89 -6.55
N PHE A 24 9.43 -9.87 -7.34
CA PHE A 24 8.34 -8.96 -7.04
C PHE A 24 7.04 -9.36 -7.74
N VAL A 25 6.01 -9.64 -6.96
CA VAL A 25 4.66 -9.88 -7.45
C VAL A 25 3.77 -8.66 -7.32
N ARG A 26 3.16 -8.32 -8.45
CA ARG A 26 2.41 -7.09 -8.66
C ARG A 26 1.00 -7.17 -8.10
N SER A 27 0.38 -6.01 -7.86
CA SER A 27 -0.99 -5.94 -7.34
C SER A 27 -1.99 -5.65 -8.44
N CYS A 28 -3.01 -6.49 -8.59
CA CYS A 28 -4.10 -6.24 -9.54
C CYS A 28 -4.84 -4.91 -9.26
N VAL A 29 -5.04 -4.53 -8.00
CA VAL A 29 -5.69 -3.27 -7.65
C VAL A 29 -4.77 -2.09 -7.95
N ARG A 30 -3.49 -2.18 -7.57
CA ARG A 30 -2.53 -1.08 -7.80
C ARG A 30 -2.33 -0.86 -9.29
N GLN A 31 -2.13 -1.91 -10.08
CA GLN A 31 -1.96 -1.82 -11.53
C GLN A 31 -3.15 -1.17 -12.25
N ASN A 32 -4.37 -1.32 -11.73
CA ASN A 32 -5.57 -0.74 -12.34
C ASN A 32 -5.82 0.71 -11.93
N PHE A 33 -5.51 1.09 -10.69
CA PHE A 33 -5.90 2.41 -10.15
C PHE A 33 -4.72 3.36 -9.88
N PHE A 34 -3.55 2.82 -9.53
CA PHE A 34 -2.37 3.59 -9.15
C PHE A 34 -1.08 2.94 -9.71
N PRO A 35 -0.98 2.70 -11.04
CA PRO A 35 0.17 1.98 -11.61
C PRO A 35 1.50 2.69 -11.37
N GLY A 36 1.51 4.03 -11.27
CA GLY A 36 2.71 4.82 -10.99
C GLY A 36 3.32 4.51 -9.61
N ALA A 37 2.51 4.16 -8.60
CA ALA A 37 3.01 3.72 -7.30
C ALA A 37 3.83 2.41 -7.38
N GLU A 38 3.43 1.49 -8.27
CA GLU A 38 4.15 0.22 -8.43
C GLU A 38 5.46 0.42 -9.19
N GLU A 39 5.44 1.28 -10.21
CA GLU A 39 6.66 1.65 -10.93
C GLU A 39 7.63 2.43 -10.02
N ALA A 40 7.12 3.31 -9.16
CA ALA A 40 7.91 4.03 -8.17
C ALA A 40 8.68 3.06 -7.27
N PHE A 41 8.02 2.02 -6.75
CA PHE A 41 8.69 0.97 -5.96
C PHE A 41 9.87 0.33 -6.70
N ILE A 42 9.65 -0.06 -7.96
CA ILE A 42 10.66 -0.71 -8.80
C ILE A 42 11.85 0.24 -9.04
N ARG A 43 11.58 1.50 -9.38
CA ARG A 43 12.61 2.52 -9.64
C ARG A 43 13.41 2.84 -8.38
N ILE A 44 12.75 2.99 -7.22
CA ILE A 44 13.43 3.19 -5.94
C ILE A 44 14.40 2.05 -5.66
N LEU A 45 13.95 0.80 -5.82
CA LEU A 45 14.81 -0.34 -5.52
C LEU A 45 15.99 -0.44 -6.47
N ARG A 46 15.76 -0.34 -7.79
CA ARG A 46 16.81 -0.52 -8.78
C ARG A 46 17.77 0.68 -8.86
N ASN A 47 17.22 1.89 -8.91
CA ASN A 47 17.99 3.09 -9.24
C ASN A 47 18.54 3.77 -7.98
N ASP A 48 17.72 3.90 -6.94
CA ASP A 48 18.12 4.60 -5.72
C ASP A 48 18.81 3.67 -4.72
N LEU A 49 18.39 2.41 -4.61
CA LEU A 49 18.92 1.47 -3.62
C LEU A 49 19.87 0.41 -4.22
N GLY A 50 19.97 0.32 -5.55
CA GLY A 50 20.88 -0.60 -6.24
C GLY A 50 20.56 -2.07 -6.01
N LYS A 51 19.27 -2.41 -5.85
CA LYS A 51 18.78 -3.77 -5.56
C LYS A 51 18.43 -4.54 -6.82
N ASP A 52 18.74 -5.82 -6.81
CA ASP A 52 18.27 -6.80 -7.78
C ASP A 52 16.80 -7.11 -7.50
N LEU A 53 15.97 -6.80 -8.49
CA LEU A 53 14.54 -7.04 -8.47
C LEU A 53 14.10 -7.54 -9.84
N TYR A 54 13.40 -8.67 -9.85
CA TYR A 54 12.77 -9.24 -11.04
C TYR A 54 11.27 -9.35 -10.85
N ASN A 55 10.51 -9.03 -11.90
CA ASN A 55 9.06 -9.24 -11.94
C ASN A 55 8.71 -9.91 -13.26
N ASP A 56 8.01 -11.04 -13.19
CA ASP A 56 7.73 -11.85 -14.38
C ASP A 56 6.54 -11.29 -15.18
N PRO A 57 6.63 -11.18 -16.53
CA PRO A 57 5.50 -10.74 -17.35
C PRO A 57 4.32 -11.71 -17.35
N ASN A 58 4.53 -12.98 -16.98
CA ASN A 58 3.49 -13.99 -16.85
C ASN A 58 2.86 -14.02 -15.43
N HIS A 59 3.23 -13.10 -14.55
CA HIS A 59 2.59 -12.95 -13.25
C HIS A 59 1.09 -12.67 -13.40
N THR A 60 0.26 -13.25 -12.53
CA THR A 60 -1.20 -13.08 -12.54
C THR A 60 -1.71 -12.60 -11.18
N THR A 61 -2.99 -12.23 -11.09
CA THR A 61 -3.62 -11.99 -9.77
C THR A 61 -3.49 -13.19 -8.84
N CYS A 62 -3.46 -12.93 -7.54
CA CYS A 62 -3.47 -13.94 -6.47
C CYS A 62 -4.85 -14.56 -6.18
N THR A 63 -5.88 -14.16 -6.93
CA THR A 63 -7.31 -14.48 -6.69
C THR A 63 -7.88 -14.09 -5.32
N GLY A 64 -7.11 -13.43 -4.45
CA GLY A 64 -7.50 -13.17 -3.06
C GLY A 64 -8.78 -12.38 -2.85
N ILE A 65 -9.05 -11.37 -3.69
CA ILE A 65 -10.35 -10.68 -3.63
C ILE A 65 -11.49 -11.66 -3.96
N GLY A 66 -11.33 -12.48 -4.99
CA GLY A 66 -12.30 -13.49 -5.40
C GLY A 66 -12.52 -14.57 -4.33
N TYR A 67 -11.46 -14.95 -3.62
CA TYR A 67 -11.53 -15.86 -2.47
C TYR A 67 -12.34 -15.25 -1.32
N HIS A 68 -12.00 -14.05 -0.86
CA HIS A 68 -12.68 -13.40 0.27
C HIS A 68 -14.13 -12.93 -0.03
N VAL A 69 -14.62 -13.13 -1.25
CA VAL A 69 -16.03 -12.89 -1.62
C VAL A 69 -16.77 -14.16 -2.03
N ASP A 70 -16.19 -15.32 -1.72
CA ASP A 70 -16.75 -16.66 -1.99
C ASP A 70 -16.98 -16.95 -3.50
N LEU A 71 -16.22 -16.29 -4.38
CA LEU A 71 -16.28 -16.52 -5.84
C LEU A 71 -15.21 -17.51 -6.32
N VAL A 72 -14.07 -17.57 -5.64
CA VAL A 72 -12.95 -18.47 -6.00
C VAL A 72 -12.71 -19.44 -4.87
N LYS A 73 -12.66 -20.74 -5.20
CA LYS A 73 -12.40 -21.80 -4.22
C LYS A 73 -10.99 -21.71 -3.64
N LEU A 74 -10.80 -22.23 -2.43
CA LEU A 74 -9.51 -22.19 -1.75
C LEU A 74 -8.45 -23.00 -2.52
N GLU A 75 -8.81 -24.17 -3.05
CA GLU A 75 -7.90 -25.04 -3.82
C GLU A 75 -7.41 -24.37 -5.11
N THR A 76 -8.30 -23.64 -5.79
CA THR A 76 -7.94 -22.82 -6.96
C THR A 76 -6.99 -21.70 -6.54
N THR A 77 -7.26 -21.03 -5.43
CA THR A 77 -6.44 -19.95 -4.90
C THR A 77 -5.03 -20.44 -4.52
N MET A 78 -4.93 -21.57 -3.82
CA MET A 78 -3.67 -22.24 -3.50
C MET A 78 -2.87 -22.59 -4.76
N THR A 79 -3.53 -23.15 -5.78
CA THR A 79 -2.87 -23.53 -7.05
C THR A 79 -2.37 -22.31 -7.81
N VAL A 80 -3.11 -21.20 -7.82
CA VAL A 80 -2.68 -19.95 -8.46
C VAL A 80 -1.49 -19.32 -7.72
N ILE A 81 -1.44 -19.42 -6.39
CA ILE A 81 -0.31 -18.96 -5.58
C ILE A 81 0.92 -19.85 -5.79
N ALA A 82 0.74 -21.17 -5.82
CA ALA A 82 1.80 -22.13 -6.17
C ALA A 82 2.41 -21.80 -7.54
N ARG A 83 1.59 -21.41 -8.52
CA ARG A 83 2.10 -20.94 -9.83
C ARG A 83 2.98 -19.68 -9.70
N GLN A 84 2.69 -18.75 -8.80
CA GLN A 84 3.56 -17.58 -8.61
C GLN A 84 4.90 -17.98 -7.98
N PHE A 85 4.90 -18.96 -7.06
CA PHE A 85 6.15 -19.54 -6.53
C PHE A 85 6.94 -20.30 -7.59
N ALA A 86 6.27 -20.96 -8.54
CA ALA A 86 6.93 -21.58 -9.68
C ALA A 86 7.65 -20.55 -10.55
N LEU A 87 7.00 -19.42 -10.86
CA LEU A 87 7.64 -18.32 -11.63
C LEU A 87 8.89 -17.78 -10.90
N MET A 88 8.84 -17.63 -9.58
CA MET A 88 10.01 -17.27 -8.79
C MET A 88 11.13 -18.31 -8.90
N SER A 89 10.77 -19.59 -8.75
CA SER A 89 11.72 -20.71 -8.75
C SER A 89 12.44 -20.85 -10.10
N GLU A 90 11.69 -20.71 -11.20
CA GLU A 90 12.20 -20.74 -12.58
C GLU A 90 13.12 -19.56 -12.88
N ALA A 91 12.81 -18.38 -12.34
CA ALA A 91 13.66 -17.20 -12.45
C ALA A 91 14.93 -17.27 -11.58
N GLY A 92 15.06 -18.29 -10.72
CA GLY A 92 16.22 -18.48 -9.85
C GLY A 92 16.23 -17.66 -8.55
N TYR A 93 15.09 -17.04 -8.21
CA TYR A 93 14.95 -16.21 -7.00
C TYR A 93 14.41 -17.00 -5.81
N ARG A 94 14.61 -16.47 -4.60
CA ARG A 94 14.12 -17.07 -3.34
C ARG A 94 13.42 -16.09 -2.38
N ASN A 95 13.61 -14.79 -2.59
CA ASN A 95 13.03 -13.74 -1.77
C ASN A 95 11.80 -13.16 -2.46
N PHE A 96 10.61 -13.52 -1.98
CA PHE A 96 9.34 -13.22 -2.60
C PHE A 96 8.72 -11.96 -1.98
N VAL A 97 8.48 -10.96 -2.82
CA VAL A 97 8.05 -9.62 -2.40
C VAL A 97 6.67 -9.33 -2.94
N ILE A 98 5.75 -9.04 -2.02
CA ILE A 98 4.33 -8.89 -2.33
C ILE A 98 3.93 -7.42 -2.30
N SER A 99 3.43 -6.93 -3.44
CA SER A 99 2.93 -5.55 -3.61
C SER A 99 1.66 -5.27 -2.78
N CYS A 100 0.76 -6.25 -2.64
CA CYS A 100 -0.57 -6.06 -2.04
C CYS A 100 -0.69 -6.69 -0.65
N VAL A 101 -1.19 -5.93 0.33
CA VAL A 101 -1.48 -6.44 1.69
C VAL A 101 -2.50 -7.58 1.72
N THR A 102 -3.53 -7.57 0.86
CA THR A 102 -4.48 -8.69 0.77
C THR A 102 -3.77 -9.96 0.32
N SER A 103 -2.90 -9.85 -0.70
CA SER A 103 -2.08 -10.96 -1.16
C SER A 103 -1.12 -11.39 -0.05
N PHE A 104 -0.48 -10.46 0.66
CA PHE A 104 0.44 -10.82 1.73
C PHE A 104 -0.23 -11.67 2.82
N GLY A 105 -1.42 -11.27 3.30
CA GLY A 105 -2.18 -12.07 4.25
C GLY A 105 -2.55 -13.45 3.71
N LEU A 106 -3.03 -13.50 2.46
CA LEU A 106 -3.44 -14.75 1.82
C LEU A 106 -2.29 -15.74 1.58
N TYR A 107 -1.12 -15.24 1.20
CA TYR A 107 0.04 -16.11 0.97
C TYR A 107 0.53 -16.69 2.29
N ASN A 108 0.55 -15.90 3.37
CA ASN A 108 0.87 -16.42 4.71
C ASN A 108 -0.17 -17.42 5.21
N GLU A 109 -1.46 -17.17 4.96
CA GLU A 109 -2.55 -18.13 5.28
C GLU A 109 -2.34 -19.47 4.59
N ILE A 110 -1.99 -19.45 3.31
CA ILE A 110 -1.77 -20.69 2.55
C ILE A 110 -0.51 -21.42 3.00
N LEU A 111 0.57 -20.69 3.30
CA LEU A 111 1.77 -21.31 3.85
C LEU A 111 1.51 -21.94 5.22
N ASP A 112 0.75 -21.28 6.10
CA ASP A 112 0.34 -21.82 7.40
C ASP A 112 -0.53 -23.08 7.25
N ILE A 113 -1.45 -23.10 6.27
CA ILE A 113 -2.24 -24.29 5.93
C ILE A 113 -1.33 -25.43 5.47
N TRP A 114 -0.42 -25.18 4.52
CA TRP A 114 0.47 -26.22 3.98
C TRP A 114 1.42 -26.77 5.04
N GLU A 115 1.93 -25.92 5.94
CA GLU A 115 2.78 -26.33 7.06
C GLU A 115 2.04 -27.27 8.01
N LYS A 116 0.78 -26.98 8.33
CA LYS A 116 -0.06 -27.80 9.23
C LYS A 116 -0.64 -29.04 8.55
N HIS A 117 -0.79 -28.99 7.23
CA HIS A 117 -1.45 -30.00 6.40
C HIS A 117 -0.62 -30.30 5.14
N PRO A 118 0.49 -31.05 5.26
CA PRO A 118 1.36 -31.38 4.12
C PRO A 118 0.64 -32.12 2.99
N GLU A 119 -0.43 -32.87 3.30
CA GLU A 119 -1.28 -33.55 2.33
C GLU A 119 -1.98 -32.57 1.37
N ILE A 120 -2.32 -31.37 1.86
CA ILE A 120 -2.92 -30.32 1.03
C ILE A 120 -1.86 -29.71 0.11
N GLU A 121 -0.63 -29.52 0.60
CA GLU A 121 0.49 -29.05 -0.22
C GLU A 121 0.77 -30.03 -1.37
N GLU A 122 0.83 -31.34 -1.08
CA GLU A 122 1.05 -32.39 -2.10
C GLU A 122 -0.05 -32.38 -3.17
N GLN A 123 -1.31 -32.23 -2.76
CA GLN A 123 -2.43 -32.11 -3.68
C GLN A 123 -2.31 -30.86 -4.58
N VAL A 124 -1.89 -29.72 -4.02
CA VAL A 124 -1.67 -28.49 -4.79
C VAL A 124 -0.51 -28.64 -5.78
N ARG A 125 0.55 -29.38 -5.40
CA ARG A 125 1.66 -29.73 -6.32
C ARG A 125 1.16 -30.56 -7.50
N ASP A 126 0.31 -31.57 -7.28
CA ASP A 126 -0.33 -32.34 -8.37
C ASP A 126 -1.18 -31.43 -9.27
N TYR A 127 -2.02 -30.57 -8.69
CA TYR A 127 -2.87 -29.65 -9.45
C TYR A 127 -2.06 -28.69 -10.31
N LEU A 128 -0.98 -28.11 -9.76
CA LEU A 128 -0.10 -27.22 -10.50
C LEU A 128 0.56 -27.97 -11.66
N TYR A 129 1.12 -29.14 -11.41
CA TYR A 129 1.83 -29.93 -12.42
C TYR A 129 0.89 -30.34 -13.55
N ARG A 130 -0.29 -30.89 -13.23
CA ARG A 130 -1.28 -31.29 -14.25
C ARG A 130 -1.82 -30.13 -15.07
N SER A 131 -1.92 -28.95 -14.47
CA SER A 131 -2.48 -27.76 -15.15
C SER A 131 -1.45 -27.01 -15.99
N THR A 132 -0.17 -27.08 -15.64
CA THR A 132 0.85 -26.18 -16.20
C THR A 132 2.19 -26.82 -16.54
N GLY A 133 2.45 -28.05 -16.08
CA GLY A 133 3.75 -28.71 -16.16
C GLY A 133 4.82 -28.10 -15.24
N ARG A 134 4.42 -27.26 -14.27
CA ARG A 134 5.35 -26.52 -13.40
C ARG A 134 5.48 -27.17 -12.03
N GLU A 135 6.63 -26.92 -11.42
CA GLU A 135 6.93 -27.22 -10.02
C GLU A 135 7.35 -25.93 -9.30
N PHE A 136 7.27 -25.90 -7.97
CA PHE A 136 7.64 -24.73 -7.19
C PHE A 136 8.45 -25.08 -5.94
N LYS A 137 9.26 -24.11 -5.50
CA LYS A 137 9.87 -24.07 -4.17
C LYS A 137 9.15 -23.04 -3.31
N ILE A 138 8.96 -23.35 -2.04
CA ILE A 138 8.46 -22.37 -1.07
C ILE A 138 9.52 -21.26 -0.93
N PRO A 139 9.14 -19.97 -0.93
CA PRO A 139 10.08 -18.88 -0.71
C PRO A 139 10.83 -18.99 0.62
N GLU A 140 12.13 -18.69 0.62
CA GLU A 140 12.94 -18.62 1.85
C GLU A 140 12.62 -17.34 2.64
N ASN A 141 12.27 -16.27 1.93
CA ASN A 141 11.81 -15.02 2.51
C ASN A 141 10.51 -14.58 1.82
N LEU A 142 9.46 -14.29 2.59
CA LEU A 142 8.19 -13.78 2.07
C LEU A 142 7.81 -12.50 2.83
N VAL A 143 7.86 -11.37 2.14
CA VAL A 143 7.65 -10.05 2.73
C VAL A 143 6.69 -9.21 1.90
N HIS A 144 6.06 -8.24 2.54
CA HIS A 144 5.33 -7.19 1.86
C HIS A 144 6.31 -6.11 1.39
N ALA A 145 6.04 -5.47 0.26
CA ALA A 145 6.90 -4.42 -0.29
C ALA A 145 7.14 -3.24 0.69
N SER A 146 6.19 -2.94 1.58
CA SER A 146 6.39 -1.94 2.64
C SER A 146 7.46 -2.32 3.66
N ASP A 147 7.72 -3.62 3.87
CA ASP A 147 8.79 -4.06 4.76
C ASP A 147 10.16 -3.70 4.20
N ILE A 148 10.31 -3.75 2.88
CA ILE A 148 11.55 -3.40 2.20
C ILE A 148 11.81 -1.90 2.27
N ILE A 149 10.79 -1.08 1.98
CA ILE A 149 10.89 0.37 2.16
C ILE A 149 11.20 0.72 3.61
N PHE A 150 10.56 0.05 4.57
CA PHE A 150 10.89 0.23 5.99
C PHE A 150 12.33 -0.18 6.29
N LYS A 151 12.79 -1.35 5.83
CA LYS A 151 14.17 -1.83 6.06
C LYS A 151 15.20 -0.82 5.56
N PHE A 152 15.01 -0.28 4.36
CA PHE A 152 15.92 0.69 3.75
C PHE A 152 15.59 2.16 4.04
N ARG A 153 14.65 2.44 4.95
CA ARG A 153 14.20 3.82 5.26
C ARG A 153 15.34 4.77 5.63
N GLY A 154 16.38 4.29 6.31
CA GLY A 154 17.56 5.10 6.63
C GLY A 154 18.36 5.51 5.39
N GLN A 155 18.48 4.62 4.40
CA GLN A 155 19.14 4.92 3.12
C GLN A 155 18.28 5.86 2.27
N ILE A 156 16.96 5.66 2.26
CA ILE A 156 16.01 6.56 1.60
C ILE A 156 16.10 7.95 2.22
N ALA A 157 16.00 8.07 3.55
CA ALA A 157 16.09 9.34 4.28
C ALA A 157 17.42 10.08 4.06
N ALA A 158 18.52 9.34 3.87
CA ALA A 158 19.83 9.94 3.56
C ALA A 158 19.91 10.52 2.14
N LYS A 159 19.05 10.08 1.21
CA LYS A 159 18.97 10.53 -0.18
C LYS A 159 17.79 11.47 -0.45
N THR A 160 16.94 11.69 0.55
CA THR A 160 15.74 12.52 0.45
C THR A 160 16.07 13.96 0.06
N GLN A 161 15.37 14.45 -0.96
CA GLN A 161 15.35 15.84 -1.40
C GLN A 161 14.24 16.64 -0.69
N TYR A 162 13.08 16.01 -0.47
CA TYR A 162 11.92 16.64 0.17
C TYR A 162 11.51 15.91 1.45
N LYS A 163 11.57 16.59 2.58
CA LYS A 163 11.16 16.02 3.87
C LYS A 163 9.66 16.19 4.10
N LEU A 164 9.10 15.39 5.00
CA LEU A 164 7.74 15.58 5.51
C LEU A 164 7.69 16.72 6.54
N ILE A 165 8.21 17.88 6.15
CA ILE A 165 8.23 19.12 6.92
C ILE A 165 7.47 20.17 6.12
N ASN A 166 6.58 20.90 6.79
CA ASN A 166 5.89 22.02 6.18
C ASN A 166 6.86 23.18 5.92
N GLN A 167 7.13 23.51 4.66
CA GLN A 167 8.12 24.52 4.29
C GLN A 167 7.76 25.94 4.78
N TYR A 168 6.47 26.23 4.98
CA TYR A 168 6.01 27.54 5.43
C TYR A 168 6.13 27.73 6.94
N THR A 169 6.05 26.64 7.71
CA THR A 169 6.03 26.70 9.19
C THR A 169 7.24 26.07 9.86
N GLY A 170 8.02 25.27 9.13
CA GLY A 170 9.15 24.48 9.66
C GLY A 170 8.75 23.31 10.57
N LYS A 171 7.44 23.03 10.71
CA LYS A 171 6.93 21.95 11.58
C LYS A 171 6.81 20.63 10.80
N PRO A 172 6.94 19.47 11.46
CA PRO A 172 6.58 18.19 10.87
C PRO A 172 5.15 18.18 10.34
N LEU A 173 4.96 17.60 9.16
CA LEU A 173 3.63 17.31 8.63
C LEU A 173 2.95 16.28 9.52
N GLN A 174 1.66 16.49 9.77
CA GLN A 174 0.82 15.61 10.58
C GLN A 174 0.29 14.48 9.70
N VAL A 175 0.79 13.27 9.90
CA VAL A 175 0.53 12.14 9.01
C VAL A 175 -0.27 11.05 9.72
N VAL A 176 -1.39 10.66 9.11
CA VAL A 176 -2.12 9.46 9.49
C VAL A 176 -1.55 8.28 8.72
N GLU A 177 -1.11 7.23 9.42
CA GLU A 177 -0.86 5.95 8.78
C GLU A 177 -2.10 5.06 8.82
N HIS A 178 -2.27 4.28 7.75
CA HIS A 178 -3.24 3.22 7.67
C HIS A 178 -2.60 1.90 7.26
N ILE A 179 -2.34 1.06 8.26
CA ILE A 179 -2.02 -0.36 8.05
C ILE A 179 -3.25 -1.15 7.65
N GLY A 180 -3.19 -1.78 6.47
CA GLY A 180 -4.20 -2.72 6.02
C GLY A 180 -4.34 -3.90 6.98
N CYS A 181 -5.57 -4.33 7.25
CA CYS A 181 -5.85 -5.38 8.24
C CYS A 181 -5.10 -6.69 7.98
N HIS A 182 -4.91 -7.07 6.72
CA HIS A 182 -4.25 -8.33 6.34
C HIS A 182 -2.71 -8.28 6.46
N TYR A 183 -2.14 -7.15 6.87
CA TYR A 183 -0.69 -7.03 7.05
C TYR A 183 -0.24 -7.60 8.40
N ALA A 184 -0.93 -7.23 9.49
CA ALA A 184 -0.51 -7.60 10.85
C ALA A 184 -1.65 -8.08 11.76
N LYS A 185 -2.92 -8.06 11.34
CA LYS A 185 -4.01 -8.58 12.19
C LYS A 185 -4.25 -10.08 12.02
N MET A 186 -4.04 -10.61 10.81
CA MET A 186 -4.22 -12.05 10.54
C MET A 186 -3.05 -12.86 11.09
N PHE A 187 -1.82 -12.39 10.83
CA PHE A 187 -0.56 -13.02 11.24
C PHE A 187 0.33 -11.95 11.91
N PRO A 188 0.11 -11.63 13.19
CA PRO A 188 0.84 -10.56 13.89
C PRO A 188 2.36 -10.72 13.83
N GLU A 189 2.86 -11.95 13.93
CA GLU A 189 4.28 -12.30 13.84
C GLU A 189 4.90 -12.01 12.47
N LYS A 190 4.08 -11.86 11.42
CA LYS A 190 4.53 -11.53 10.06
C LYS A 190 4.54 -10.01 9.79
N GLY A 191 3.99 -9.19 10.69
CA GLY A 191 3.96 -7.74 10.56
C GLY A 191 5.00 -7.06 11.46
N ILE A 192 5.66 -6.01 10.97
CA ILE A 192 6.63 -5.24 11.77
C ILE A 192 5.87 -4.50 12.89
N GLY A 193 6.11 -4.93 14.13
CA GLY A 193 5.44 -4.42 15.33
C GLY A 193 4.15 -5.11 15.75
N GLY A 194 3.70 -6.12 15.00
CA GLY A 194 2.48 -6.85 15.36
C GLY A 194 1.18 -6.08 15.11
N ALA A 195 0.08 -6.60 15.66
CA ALA A 195 -1.28 -6.18 15.32
C ALA A 195 -1.69 -4.83 15.93
N GLU A 196 -1.35 -4.59 17.20
CA GLU A 196 -1.83 -3.44 17.97
C GLU A 196 -1.05 -2.17 17.66
N HIS A 197 0.26 -2.32 17.56
CA HIS A 197 1.17 -1.26 17.24
C HIS A 197 2.03 -1.70 16.05
N PRO A 198 1.57 -1.68 14.81
CA PRO A 198 2.46 -1.83 13.66
C PRO A 198 3.26 -0.54 13.39
N TYR A 199 4.49 -0.67 12.89
CA TYR A 199 5.43 0.46 12.69
C TYR A 199 6.04 0.55 11.31
N VAL A 200 5.69 -0.36 10.40
CA VAL A 200 6.20 -0.34 9.02
C VAL A 200 5.99 1.01 8.31
N LEU A 201 4.85 1.67 8.52
CA LEU A 201 4.58 3.00 7.96
C LEU A 201 5.05 4.13 8.87
N ALA A 202 4.83 4.00 10.18
CA ALA A 202 5.24 5.03 11.14
C ALA A 202 6.75 5.27 11.12
N GLY A 203 7.56 4.21 11.03
CA GLY A 203 9.01 4.37 10.93
C GLY A 203 9.47 5.00 9.62
N LEU A 204 8.76 4.78 8.50
CA LEU A 204 9.03 5.53 7.26
C LEU A 204 8.73 7.01 7.46
N ILE A 205 7.54 7.34 7.96
CA ILE A 205 7.10 8.72 8.19
C ILE A 205 8.10 9.47 9.10
N GLU A 206 8.44 8.88 10.24
CA GLU A 206 9.40 9.45 11.20
C GLU A 206 10.80 9.62 10.58
N SER A 207 11.25 8.64 9.77
CA SER A 207 12.56 8.75 9.10
C SER A 207 12.63 9.87 8.07
N LEU A 208 11.50 10.26 7.49
CA LEU A 208 11.38 11.38 6.55
C LEU A 208 11.07 12.72 7.25
N GLY A 209 11.00 12.72 8.58
CA GLY A 209 10.78 13.93 9.40
C GLY A 209 9.33 14.26 9.72
N GLY A 210 8.37 13.42 9.33
CA GLY A 210 6.95 13.62 9.63
C GLY A 210 6.58 13.21 11.05
N GLU A 211 5.40 13.63 11.50
CA GLU A 211 4.84 13.27 12.79
C GLU A 211 3.61 12.37 12.62
N VAL A 212 3.61 11.21 13.27
CA VAL A 212 2.50 10.25 13.16
C VAL A 212 1.38 10.61 14.14
N ILE A 213 0.18 10.81 13.62
CA ILE A 213 -1.01 11.10 14.42
C ILE A 213 -1.54 9.81 15.07
N ASP A 214 -1.83 9.90 16.37
CA ASP A 214 -2.58 8.89 17.10
C ASP A 214 -4.02 9.35 17.35
N TYR A 215 -5.01 8.57 16.92
CA TYR A 215 -6.42 8.93 16.96
C TYR A 215 -7.32 7.71 17.21
N PRO A 216 -8.56 7.88 17.71
CA PRO A 216 -9.34 6.76 18.26
C PRO A 216 -9.63 5.61 17.26
N GLU A 217 -9.95 5.92 16.00
CA GLU A 217 -10.25 4.92 14.97
C GLU A 217 -9.00 4.46 14.17
N ARG A 218 -7.79 4.75 14.63
CA ARG A 218 -6.52 4.45 13.93
C ARG A 218 -6.37 3.01 13.48
N ARG A 219 -6.81 2.05 14.30
CA ARG A 219 -6.74 0.60 13.98
C ARG A 219 -8.02 0.04 13.34
N MET A 220 -9.04 0.87 13.09
CA MET A 220 -10.26 0.45 12.41
C MET A 220 -10.00 0.15 10.91
N CYS A 221 -10.76 -0.81 10.36
CA CYS A 221 -10.76 -1.14 8.93
C CYS A 221 -11.11 0.07 8.05
N CYS A 222 -10.52 0.16 6.86
CA CYS A 222 -10.85 1.20 5.87
C CYS A 222 -12.27 1.07 5.28
N GLY A 223 -12.86 -0.13 5.33
CA GLY A 223 -14.15 -0.42 4.72
C GLY A 223 -14.10 -1.21 3.41
N PHE A 224 -12.93 -1.57 2.88
CA PHE A 224 -12.82 -2.38 1.64
C PHE A 224 -13.73 -3.60 1.68
N GLY A 225 -13.75 -4.31 2.82
CA GLY A 225 -14.81 -5.24 3.19
C GLY A 225 -15.03 -6.43 2.24
N PHE A 226 -14.21 -6.57 1.20
CA PHE A 226 -14.33 -7.53 0.10
C PHE A 226 -15.79 -7.68 -0.36
N ARG A 227 -16.53 -8.63 0.25
CA ARG A 227 -17.95 -8.90 -0.01
C ARG A 227 -18.83 -7.67 0.17
N GLN A 228 -18.62 -6.84 1.20
CA GLN A 228 -19.52 -5.71 1.46
C GLN A 228 -19.49 -4.65 0.35
N TYR A 229 -18.35 -4.50 -0.33
CA TYR A 229 -18.21 -3.57 -1.46
C TYR A 229 -18.81 -4.13 -2.77
N ILE A 230 -18.60 -5.44 -3.03
CA ILE A 230 -19.08 -6.10 -4.25
C ILE A 230 -20.60 -6.20 -4.24
N VAL A 231 -21.20 -6.56 -3.11
CA VAL A 231 -22.65 -6.65 -2.97
C VAL A 231 -23.22 -5.25 -2.84
N LYS A 232 -23.86 -4.74 -3.91
CA LYS A 232 -24.42 -3.37 -3.96
C LYS A 232 -25.28 -3.03 -2.75
N ALA A 233 -26.09 -3.99 -2.27
CA ALA A 233 -26.98 -3.79 -1.13
C ALA A 233 -26.25 -3.49 0.20
N SER A 234 -25.00 -3.95 0.37
CA SER A 234 -24.21 -3.72 1.58
C SER A 234 -23.12 -2.66 1.41
N ARG A 235 -23.03 -1.99 0.24
CA ARG A 235 -21.96 -1.01 -0.04
C ARG A 235 -21.96 0.17 0.92
N GLY A 236 -23.10 0.51 1.51
CA GLY A 236 -23.19 1.53 2.57
C GLY A 236 -22.30 1.23 3.78
N TYR A 237 -22.00 -0.05 4.05
CA TYR A 237 -21.07 -0.45 5.11
C TYR A 237 -19.63 -0.03 4.83
N SER A 238 -19.18 -0.16 3.58
CA SER A 238 -17.86 0.29 3.17
C SER A 238 -17.68 1.79 3.38
N LEU A 239 -18.66 2.58 2.92
CA LEU A 239 -18.67 4.03 3.09
C LEU A 239 -18.72 4.43 4.57
N SER A 240 -19.55 3.75 5.39
CA SER A 240 -19.68 4.09 6.82
C SER A 240 -18.38 3.86 7.59
N CYS A 241 -17.60 2.83 7.23
CA CYS A 241 -16.28 2.59 7.81
C CYS A 241 -15.30 3.71 7.49
N THR A 242 -15.18 4.10 6.21
CA THR A 242 -14.31 5.23 5.83
C THR A 242 -14.78 6.52 6.49
N TYR A 243 -16.08 6.84 6.42
CA TYR A 243 -16.66 8.04 7.04
C TYR A 243 -16.35 8.14 8.53
N ARG A 244 -16.61 7.08 9.31
CA ARG A 244 -16.33 7.07 10.75
C ARG A 244 -14.86 7.35 11.04
N LYS A 245 -13.96 6.77 10.24
CA LYS A 245 -12.52 6.94 10.40
C LYS A 245 -12.06 8.35 10.03
N MET A 246 -12.63 8.95 8.98
CA MET A 246 -12.38 10.34 8.60
C MET A 246 -12.87 11.32 9.67
N LYS A 247 -14.11 11.16 10.19
CA LYS A 247 -14.64 11.96 11.30
C LYS A 247 -13.76 11.91 12.54
N SER A 248 -13.19 10.74 12.83
CA SER A 248 -12.36 10.54 14.01
C SER A 248 -11.00 11.23 13.91
N MET A 249 -10.41 11.27 12.72
CA MET A 249 -9.11 11.94 12.51
C MET A 249 -9.23 13.44 12.25
N GLU A 250 -10.41 13.95 11.87
CA GLU A 250 -10.67 15.36 11.56
C GLU A 250 -10.15 16.35 12.63
N PRO A 251 -10.37 16.16 13.95
CA PRO A 251 -9.87 17.09 14.97
C PRO A 251 -8.35 17.23 15.01
N TYR A 252 -7.62 16.26 14.47
CA TYR A 252 -6.16 16.21 14.44
C TYR A 252 -5.57 16.88 13.19
N LYS A 253 -6.40 17.32 12.24
CA LYS A 253 -6.00 18.06 11.04
C LYS A 253 -4.83 17.42 10.27
N PRO A 254 -4.97 16.17 9.82
CA PRO A 254 -3.89 15.50 9.07
C PRO A 254 -3.59 16.21 7.75
N ASP A 255 -2.31 16.33 7.44
CA ASP A 255 -1.81 16.81 6.15
C ASP A 255 -1.79 15.70 5.09
N LEU A 256 -1.71 14.43 5.52
CA LEU A 256 -1.54 13.27 4.65
C LEU A 256 -2.06 11.99 5.31
N ILE A 257 -2.65 11.09 4.52
CA ILE A 257 -2.89 9.69 4.87
C ILE A 257 -1.93 8.80 4.07
N VAL A 258 -1.12 7.99 4.76
CA VAL A 258 -0.21 7.02 4.14
C VAL A 258 -0.75 5.61 4.30
N THR A 259 -0.85 4.86 3.21
CA THR A 259 -1.39 3.49 3.22
C THR A 259 -0.38 2.48 2.67
N ASN A 260 -0.42 1.23 3.17
CA ASN A 260 0.34 0.12 2.59
C ASN A 260 -0.47 -0.85 1.73
N CYS A 261 -1.79 -0.69 1.72
CA CYS A 261 -2.70 -1.56 0.99
C CYS A 261 -3.36 -0.78 -0.15
N PRO A 262 -3.28 -1.26 -1.40
CA PRO A 262 -3.85 -0.55 -2.54
C PRO A 262 -5.38 -0.41 -2.46
N GLY A 263 -6.07 -1.39 -1.86
CA GLY A 263 -7.52 -1.29 -1.61
C GLY A 263 -7.87 -0.23 -0.55
N CYS A 264 -7.02 -0.07 0.47
CA CYS A 264 -7.17 0.98 1.45
C CYS A 264 -6.91 2.35 0.84
N ASN A 265 -5.85 2.50 0.03
CA ASN A 265 -5.54 3.73 -0.71
C ASN A 265 -6.74 4.16 -1.54
N PHE A 266 -7.27 3.24 -2.35
CA PHE A 266 -8.43 3.47 -3.20
C PHE A 266 -9.65 3.96 -2.41
N PHE A 267 -9.89 3.42 -1.22
CA PHE A 267 -11.08 3.78 -0.43
C PHE A 267 -10.93 5.12 0.26
N PHE A 268 -9.78 5.41 0.88
CA PHE A 268 -9.56 6.72 1.47
C PHE A 268 -9.56 7.82 0.42
N ASP A 269 -9.01 7.55 -0.77
CA ASP A 269 -8.99 8.51 -1.87
C ASP A 269 -10.41 8.74 -2.43
N ARG A 270 -11.08 7.68 -2.91
CA ARG A 270 -12.35 7.81 -3.65
C ARG A 270 -13.54 8.13 -2.76
N TRP A 271 -13.59 7.63 -1.52
CA TRP A 271 -14.74 7.90 -0.66
C TRP A 271 -14.78 9.34 -0.17
N GLN A 272 -13.68 10.09 -0.20
CA GLN A 272 -13.72 11.52 0.12
C GLN A 272 -14.62 12.29 -0.85
N TYR A 273 -14.56 11.99 -2.15
CA TYR A 273 -15.49 12.53 -3.13
C TYR A 273 -16.94 12.14 -2.82
N VAL A 274 -17.22 10.85 -2.56
CA VAL A 274 -18.61 10.44 -2.29
C VAL A 274 -19.13 11.08 -1.00
N ILE A 275 -18.29 11.23 0.03
CA ILE A 275 -18.67 11.92 1.27
C ILE A 275 -18.93 13.40 0.99
N SER A 276 -18.12 14.08 0.17
CA SER A 276 -18.35 15.48 -0.20
C SER A 276 -19.70 15.66 -0.90
N GLU A 277 -20.04 14.76 -1.83
CA GLU A 277 -21.29 14.88 -2.60
C GLU A 277 -22.52 14.45 -1.79
N THR A 278 -22.42 13.39 -0.97
CA THR A 278 -23.59 12.83 -0.27
C THR A 278 -23.83 13.41 1.12
N LYS A 279 -22.78 13.87 1.79
CA LYS A 279 -22.84 14.40 3.16
C LYS A 279 -22.43 15.87 3.26
N ARG A 280 -21.92 16.47 2.18
CA ARG A 280 -21.48 17.87 2.15
C ARG A 280 -20.35 18.15 3.16
N GLU A 281 -19.46 17.17 3.35
CA GLU A 281 -18.31 17.26 4.25
C GLU A 281 -16.99 17.07 3.49
N THR A 282 -15.97 17.84 3.87
CA THR A 282 -14.58 17.69 3.41
C THR A 282 -13.65 17.68 4.64
N TYR A 283 -12.50 17.02 4.54
CA TYR A 283 -11.64 16.78 5.71
C TYR A 283 -10.27 17.45 5.65
N GLY A 284 -9.91 18.05 4.51
CA GLY A 284 -8.78 18.94 4.37
C GLY A 284 -9.18 20.41 4.60
N GLU A 285 -8.17 21.28 4.66
CA GLU A 285 -8.37 22.73 4.82
C GLU A 285 -9.03 23.34 3.57
N GLU A 286 -9.83 24.40 3.75
CA GLU A 286 -10.40 25.19 2.63
C GLU A 286 -11.21 24.39 1.58
N GLY A 287 -11.92 23.35 2.01
CA GLY A 287 -12.73 22.51 1.11
C GLY A 287 -11.93 21.45 0.34
N ASN A 288 -10.65 21.27 0.66
CA ASN A 288 -9.84 20.17 0.13
C ASN A 288 -10.19 18.84 0.81
N GLY A 289 -9.80 17.73 0.19
CA GLY A 289 -9.66 16.45 0.87
C GLY A 289 -8.31 16.35 1.59
N ILE A 290 -8.12 15.29 2.37
CA ILE A 290 -6.82 14.90 2.90
C ILE A 290 -6.14 14.03 1.83
N PRO A 291 -4.98 14.43 1.27
CA PRO A 291 -4.26 13.62 0.30
C PRO A 291 -3.95 12.22 0.82
N VAL A 292 -4.10 11.21 -0.04
CA VAL A 292 -3.95 9.80 0.32
C VAL A 292 -2.90 9.16 -0.58
N LEU A 293 -1.73 8.88 -0.03
CA LEU A 293 -0.64 8.30 -0.80
C LEU A 293 -0.27 6.91 -0.27
N THR A 294 0.22 6.09 -1.18
CA THR A 294 0.92 4.85 -0.82
C THR A 294 2.31 5.18 -0.27
N TYR A 295 2.86 4.28 0.55
CA TYR A 295 4.24 4.42 1.06
C TYR A 295 5.29 4.52 -0.04
N GLU A 296 5.04 3.91 -1.20
CA GLU A 296 5.95 4.00 -2.36
C GLU A 296 5.92 5.39 -2.99
N GLU A 297 4.73 5.98 -3.15
CA GLU A 297 4.56 7.36 -3.63
C GLU A 297 5.21 8.36 -2.65
N VAL A 298 5.02 8.18 -1.33
CA VAL A 298 5.67 9.04 -0.32
C VAL A 298 7.18 8.94 -0.39
N ALA A 299 7.73 7.73 -0.47
CA ALA A 299 9.17 7.53 -0.60
C ALA A 299 9.72 8.14 -1.89
N ALA A 300 9.00 8.01 -3.01
CA ALA A 300 9.41 8.57 -4.29
C ALA A 300 9.37 10.10 -4.30
N LEU A 301 8.29 10.70 -3.79
CA LEU A 301 8.21 12.15 -3.59
C LEU A 301 9.37 12.64 -2.73
N ALA A 302 9.67 11.94 -1.63
CA ALA A 302 10.80 12.30 -0.79
C ALA A 302 12.14 12.23 -1.53
N LEU A 303 12.33 11.28 -2.45
CA LEU A 303 13.52 11.15 -3.29
C LEU A 303 13.58 12.17 -4.45
N GLY A 304 12.53 12.97 -4.64
CA GLY A 304 12.47 14.02 -5.66
C GLY A 304 11.94 13.54 -7.02
N TYR A 305 11.15 12.47 -7.04
CA TYR A 305 10.48 12.04 -8.25
C TYR A 305 9.38 13.04 -8.62
N ASP A 306 9.23 13.30 -9.92
CA ASP A 306 8.17 14.17 -10.43
C ASP A 306 6.77 13.59 -10.12
N PRO A 307 5.85 14.36 -9.53
CA PRO A 307 4.54 13.87 -9.11
C PRO A 307 3.66 13.38 -10.26
N TRP A 308 3.86 13.87 -11.49
CA TRP A 308 3.07 13.48 -12.66
C TRP A 308 3.61 12.21 -13.31
N ASP A 309 4.93 11.99 -13.25
CA ASP A 309 5.55 10.70 -13.56
C ASP A 309 5.12 9.61 -12.57
N LEU A 310 4.88 9.97 -11.30
CA LEU A 310 4.31 9.08 -10.29
C LEU A 310 2.82 8.78 -10.51
N GLY A 311 2.16 9.49 -11.44
CA GLY A 311 0.75 9.28 -11.72
C GLY A 311 -0.20 9.86 -10.67
N LEU A 312 0.26 10.83 -9.86
CA LEU A 312 -0.55 11.40 -8.77
C LEU A 312 -1.81 12.13 -9.26
N GLN A 313 -1.82 12.59 -10.51
CA GLN A 313 -2.99 13.14 -11.20
C GLN A 313 -4.17 12.16 -11.31
N MET A 314 -3.94 10.85 -11.12
CA MET A 314 -5.01 9.85 -11.13
C MET A 314 -5.75 9.77 -9.79
N HIS A 315 -5.20 10.31 -8.70
CA HIS A 315 -5.86 10.34 -7.40
C HIS A 315 -7.14 11.20 -7.46
N GLN A 316 -8.14 10.81 -6.69
CA GLN A 316 -9.41 11.55 -6.58
C GLN A 316 -9.23 12.85 -5.84
N VAL A 317 -8.44 12.80 -4.77
CA VAL A 317 -8.12 13.93 -3.93
C VAL A 317 -6.89 14.62 -4.49
N ALA A 318 -6.98 15.93 -4.64
CA ALA A 318 -5.87 16.76 -5.07
C ALA A 318 -4.65 16.59 -4.16
N VAL A 319 -3.48 16.40 -4.76
CA VAL A 319 -2.21 16.22 -4.04
C VAL A 319 -1.44 17.54 -3.91
N GLU A 320 -1.79 18.55 -4.70
CA GLU A 320 -1.14 19.86 -4.77
C GLU A 320 -0.98 20.52 -3.39
N PRO A 321 -2.01 20.54 -2.50
CA PRO A 321 -1.85 21.11 -1.17
C PRO A 321 -0.72 20.45 -0.35
N LEU A 322 -0.50 19.15 -0.54
CA LEU A 322 0.61 18.43 0.08
C LEU A 322 1.93 18.78 -0.58
N LEU A 323 1.99 18.78 -1.91
CA LEU A 323 3.20 19.13 -2.67
C LEU A 323 3.70 20.52 -2.29
N GLU A 324 2.79 21.50 -2.22
CA GLU A 324 3.06 22.86 -1.76
C GLU A 324 3.53 22.90 -0.31
N LYS A 325 2.94 22.11 0.60
CA LYS A 325 3.41 22.04 2.00
C LYS A 325 4.81 21.41 2.09
N MET A 326 5.12 20.41 1.28
CA MET A 326 6.43 19.75 1.23
C MET A 326 7.49 20.58 0.51
N GLY A 327 7.10 21.55 -0.31
CA GLY A 327 8.01 22.31 -1.17
C GLY A 327 8.52 21.53 -2.37
N VAL A 328 7.74 20.55 -2.85
CA VAL A 328 8.06 19.80 -4.06
C VAL A 328 7.97 20.73 -5.27
N ASP A 329 9.02 20.76 -6.08
CA ASP A 329 9.00 21.47 -7.38
C ASP A 329 8.27 20.63 -8.43
N TYR A 330 7.22 21.19 -9.03
CA TYR A 330 6.44 20.55 -10.09
C TYR A 330 5.80 21.59 -11.01
N ASP A 331 5.59 21.24 -12.27
CA ASP A 331 4.88 22.09 -13.23
C ASP A 331 3.38 21.72 -13.30
N PRO A 332 2.45 22.56 -12.82
CA PRO A 332 1.02 22.28 -12.89
C PRO A 332 0.49 22.10 -14.32
N ALA A 333 1.15 22.68 -15.34
CA ALA A 333 0.75 22.53 -16.73
C ALA A 333 0.93 21.11 -17.25
N LEU A 334 1.84 20.33 -16.65
CA LEU A 334 2.14 18.95 -17.06
C LEU A 334 1.18 17.92 -16.46
N LYS A 335 0.36 18.29 -15.47
CA LYS A 335 -0.53 17.38 -14.72
C LYS A 335 -1.34 16.41 -15.58
N TYR A 336 -1.87 16.90 -16.71
CA TYR A 336 -2.69 16.11 -17.63
C TYR A 336 -2.04 15.96 -19.00
N ILE A 337 -0.71 15.98 -19.06
CA ILE A 337 0.06 15.68 -20.28
C ILE A 337 0.63 14.28 -20.14
N GLY A 338 0.19 13.35 -20.98
CA GLY A 338 0.72 11.98 -20.98
C GLY A 338 2.14 11.94 -21.53
N PHE A 339 2.88 10.86 -21.26
CA PHE A 339 4.27 10.66 -21.73
C PHE A 339 4.47 10.85 -23.24
N SER A 340 3.42 10.61 -24.04
CA SER A 340 3.43 10.86 -25.49
C SER A 340 3.33 12.34 -25.89
N GLY A 341 3.29 13.27 -24.94
CA GLY A 341 3.00 14.69 -25.12
C GLY A 341 1.51 14.99 -25.38
N LYS A 342 0.63 13.99 -25.37
CA LYS A 342 -0.80 14.17 -25.61
C LYS A 342 -1.52 14.63 -24.35
N GLN A 343 -2.39 15.61 -24.52
CA GLN A 343 -3.32 16.06 -23.49
C GLN A 343 -4.31 14.94 -23.12
N LEU A 344 -4.32 14.56 -21.85
CA LEU A 344 -5.32 13.68 -21.25
C LEU A 344 -6.63 14.43 -21.00
N SER A 345 -7.74 13.70 -20.99
CA SER A 345 -9.03 14.26 -20.60
C SER A 345 -8.97 14.77 -19.16
N LYS A 346 -9.41 16.01 -18.95
CA LYS A 346 -9.58 16.56 -17.61
C LYS A 346 -10.77 15.88 -16.92
N PRO A 347 -10.67 15.55 -15.62
CA PRO A 347 -11.77 14.96 -14.87
C PRO A 347 -12.94 15.94 -14.74
N GLN A 348 -14.14 15.40 -14.47
CA GLN A 348 -15.27 16.22 -14.05
C GLN A 348 -14.99 16.80 -12.66
N ILE A 349 -15.39 18.06 -12.48
CA ILE A 349 -15.16 18.80 -11.23
C ILE A 349 -16.31 18.47 -10.26
N PRO A 350 -16.01 18.01 -9.03
CA PRO A 350 -17.01 17.80 -7.97
C PRO A 350 -17.70 19.11 -7.54
N ASP A 351 -18.89 19.00 -6.95
CA ASP A 351 -19.62 20.21 -6.50
C ASP A 351 -18.99 20.84 -5.25
N LEU A 352 -18.34 20.04 -4.39
CA LEU A 352 -17.77 20.52 -3.13
C LEU A 352 -16.27 20.30 -2.98
N LEU A 353 -15.77 19.12 -3.37
CA LEU A 353 -14.37 18.77 -3.18
C LEU A 353 -13.49 19.59 -4.14
N LYS A 354 -12.59 20.41 -3.58
CA LYS A 354 -11.69 21.25 -4.37
C LYS A 354 -10.73 20.38 -5.21
N VAL A 355 -10.58 20.76 -6.48
CA VAL A 355 -9.65 20.17 -7.45
C VAL A 355 -8.86 21.28 -8.14
N TYR A 356 -7.71 20.93 -8.70
CA TYR A 356 -6.74 21.85 -9.31
C TYR A 356 -6.50 21.53 -10.78
#